data_AF-X1EY30-F1
#
_entry.id   AF-X1EY30-F1
#
_cell.length_a   1.000
_cell.length_b   1.000
_cell.length_c   1.000
_cell.angle_alpha   90.00
_cell.angle_beta   90.00
_cell.angle_gamma   90.00
#
_symmetry.space_group_name_H-M   'P 1'
#
loop_
_entity.id
_entity.type
_entity.pdbx_description
1 polymer ?
#
loop_
_entity_poly.entity_id
_entity_poly.type
_entity_poly.pdbx_seq_one_letter_code
_entity_poly.pdbx_strand_id
1 'polypeptide(L)'
;MYIIVVGGGRVGYYLAKALLDEGHEVLVVEKSAIVCETFTGLLGSICFRGDGCEAATLAEVGTARADMLIAVTGDDEDNLVACQVAKHKFNVPRTIARLRNPQRENLFKKLGVDVTVSSTNIILEHIEEEVPTHPLTHLLEIRDKGLEIVEVKISPDSTTVGKPVKELSLP
;
A
#
# COMPACT_ATOMS: atom_id res chain seq x y z
N MET A 1 15.35 -9.23 5.72
CA MET A 1 14.47 -8.80 6.83
C MET A 1 13.44 -9.89 7.10
N TYR A 2 12.84 -9.93 8.28
CA TYR A 2 11.65 -10.74 8.55
C TYR A 2 10.38 -9.89 8.37
N ILE A 3 9.56 -10.25 7.39
CA ILE A 3 8.39 -9.49 6.96
C ILE A 3 7.15 -10.36 7.06
N ILE A 4 6.13 -9.85 7.74
CA ILE A 4 4.82 -10.50 7.82
C ILE A 4 3.86 -9.79 6.87
N VAL A 5 3.20 -10.56 6.00
CA VAL A 5 2.15 -10.07 5.11
C VAL A 5 0.81 -10.64 5.60
N VAL A 6 -0.13 -9.78 5.98
CA VAL A 6 -1.47 -10.20 6.39
C VAL A 6 -2.43 -10.09 5.20
N GLY A 7 -2.98 -11.24 4.79
CA GLY A 7 -3.85 -11.39 3.63
C GLY A 7 -3.14 -11.99 2.41
N GLY A 8 -3.55 -13.20 2.02
CA GLY A 8 -3.04 -13.95 0.88
C GLY A 8 -3.80 -13.71 -0.43
N GLY A 9 -4.54 -12.60 -0.54
CA GLY A 9 -5.17 -12.21 -1.81
C GLY A 9 -4.14 -11.87 -2.90
N ARG A 10 -4.61 -11.43 -4.07
CA ARG A 10 -3.73 -11.09 -5.22
C ARG A 10 -2.55 -10.19 -4.85
N VAL A 11 -2.82 -9.10 -4.10
CA VAL A 11 -1.76 -8.17 -3.68
C VAL A 11 -0.77 -8.85 -2.74
N GLY A 12 -1.24 -9.58 -1.73
CA GLY A 12 -0.37 -10.29 -0.80
C GLY A 12 0.48 -11.36 -1.46
N TYR A 13 -0.06 -12.09 -2.45
CA TYR A 13 0.69 -13.07 -3.24
C TYR A 13 1.83 -12.43 -4.02
N TYR A 14 1.55 -11.40 -4.84
CA TYR A 14 2.59 -10.76 -5.64
C TYR A 14 3.61 -10.02 -4.78
N LEU A 15 3.18 -9.43 -3.67
CA LEU A 15 4.08 -8.81 -2.71
C LEU A 15 4.99 -9.85 -2.05
N ALA A 16 4.44 -10.96 -1.56
CA ALA A 16 5.23 -12.02 -0.93
C ALA A 16 6.24 -12.61 -1.91
N LYS A 17 5.83 -12.85 -3.16
CA LYS A 17 6.73 -13.31 -4.21
C LYS A 17 7.88 -12.33 -4.45
N ALA A 18 7.58 -11.04 -4.65
CA ALA A 18 8.61 -10.04 -4.89
C ALA A 18 9.62 -9.93 -3.73
N LEU A 19 9.11 -9.96 -2.48
CA LEU A 19 9.97 -9.91 -1.29
C LEU A 19 10.84 -11.16 -1.13
N LEU A 20 10.31 -12.34 -1.48
CA LEU A 20 11.10 -13.57 -1.52
C LEU A 20 12.19 -13.52 -2.59
N ASP A 21 11.87 -13.01 -3.79
CA ASP A 21 12.82 -12.86 -4.90
C ASP A 21 13.97 -11.89 -4.53
N GLU A 22 13.71 -10.93 -3.65
CA GLU A 22 14.72 -10.03 -3.07
C GLU A 22 15.53 -10.65 -1.91
N GLY A 23 15.21 -11.89 -1.50
CA GLY A 23 15.92 -12.61 -0.45
C GLY A 23 15.48 -12.31 0.98
N HIS A 24 14.29 -11.73 1.18
CA HIS A 24 13.74 -11.53 2.52
C HIS A 24 13.10 -12.81 3.07
N GLU A 25 13.06 -12.91 4.40
CA GLU A 25 12.25 -13.92 5.09
C GLU A 25 10.81 -13.42 5.15
N VAL A 26 9.90 -14.11 4.48
CA VAL A 26 8.50 -13.70 4.35
C VAL A 26 7.58 -14.75 4.95
N LEU A 27 6.61 -14.29 5.75
CA LEU A 27 5.49 -15.13 6.18
C LEU A 27 4.17 -14.45 5.83
N VAL A 28 3.26 -15.20 5.21
CA VAL A 28 1.90 -14.75 4.91
C VAL A 28 0.93 -15.32 5.93
N VAL A 29 0.11 -14.48 6.56
CA VAL A 29 -0.99 -14.90 7.41
C VAL A 29 -2.30 -14.82 6.63
N GLU A 30 -3.01 -15.92 6.52
CA GLU A 30 -4.25 -16.01 5.73
C GLU A 30 -5.28 -16.95 6.39
N LYS A 31 -6.55 -16.53 6.39
CA LYS A 31 -7.67 -17.28 7.01
C LYS A 31 -8.07 -18.50 6.17
N SER A 32 -8.05 -18.35 4.85
CA SER A 32 -8.50 -19.35 3.90
C SER A 32 -7.49 -20.47 3.71
N ALA A 33 -7.89 -21.69 4.07
CA ALA A 33 -7.09 -22.89 3.86
C ALA A 33 -6.72 -23.08 2.38
N ILE A 34 -7.67 -22.84 1.48
CA ILE A 34 -7.48 -22.98 0.03
C ILE A 34 -6.39 -22.03 -0.48
N VAL A 35 -6.35 -20.81 0.05
CA VAL A 35 -5.32 -19.84 -0.31
C VAL A 35 -3.96 -20.28 0.24
N CYS A 36 -3.87 -20.76 1.48
CA CYS A 36 -2.59 -21.26 1.99
C CYS A 36 -2.06 -22.51 1.26
N GLU A 37 -2.95 -23.41 0.81
CA GLU A 37 -2.57 -24.53 -0.06
C GLU A 37 -2.01 -24.02 -1.39
N THR A 38 -2.62 -22.99 -1.96
CA THR A 38 -2.13 -22.33 -3.19
C THR A 38 -0.74 -21.74 -2.98
N PHE A 39 -0.49 -21.05 -1.86
CA PHE A 39 0.84 -20.56 -1.51
C PHE A 39 1.86 -21.69 -1.38
N THR A 40 1.49 -22.79 -0.73
CA THR A 40 2.38 -23.95 -0.57
C THR A 40 2.82 -24.51 -1.91
N GLY A 41 1.90 -24.59 -2.89
CA GLY A 41 2.22 -25.08 -4.23
C GLY A 41 3.06 -24.12 -5.09
N LEU A 42 2.96 -22.80 -4.86
CA LEU A 42 3.57 -21.79 -5.73
C LEU A 42 4.83 -21.12 -5.14
N LEU A 43 4.85 -20.89 -3.83
CA LEU A 43 5.87 -20.12 -3.11
C LEU A 43 6.49 -20.92 -1.94
N GLY A 44 6.07 -22.17 -1.73
CA GLY A 44 6.51 -23.01 -0.62
C GLY A 44 5.77 -22.73 0.69
N SER A 45 6.25 -23.31 1.79
CA SER A 45 5.61 -23.28 3.11
C SER A 45 5.81 -21.96 3.85
N ILE A 46 5.39 -20.85 3.22
CA ILE A 46 5.45 -19.51 3.78
C ILE A 46 4.08 -18.98 4.22
N CYS A 47 3.00 -19.76 4.06
CA CYS A 47 1.65 -19.37 4.49
C CYS A 47 1.30 -20.02 5.82
N PHE A 48 0.97 -19.20 6.81
CA PHE A 48 0.39 -19.60 8.07
C PHE A 48 -1.12 -19.39 8.05
N ARG A 49 -1.87 -20.45 8.34
CA ARG A 49 -3.33 -20.37 8.38
C ARG A 49 -3.78 -19.76 9.71
N GLY A 50 -4.32 -18.54 9.67
CA GLY A 50 -4.80 -17.85 10.87
C GLY A 50 -5.43 -16.50 10.57
N ASP A 51 -5.98 -15.87 11.61
CA ASP A 51 -6.52 -14.52 11.54
C ASP A 51 -5.46 -13.50 11.98
N GLY A 52 -5.04 -12.63 11.06
CA GLY A 52 -4.08 -11.56 11.37
C GLY A 52 -4.60 -10.47 12.33
N CYS A 53 -5.90 -10.46 12.63
CA CYS A 53 -6.50 -9.62 13.67
C CYS A 53 -6.39 -10.26 15.07
N GLU A 54 -6.09 -11.56 15.15
CA GLU A 54 -5.94 -12.25 16.42
C GLU A 54 -4.51 -12.17 16.94
N ALA A 55 -4.37 -11.63 18.15
CA ALA A 55 -3.07 -11.56 18.81
C ALA A 55 -2.45 -12.93 19.07
N ALA A 56 -3.24 -14.00 19.21
CA ALA A 56 -2.73 -15.35 19.38
C ALA A 56 -2.03 -15.84 18.10
N THR A 57 -2.69 -15.68 16.95
CA THR A 57 -2.10 -15.93 15.63
C THR A 57 -0.81 -15.15 15.43
N LEU A 58 -0.82 -13.83 15.71
CA LEU A 58 0.37 -13.00 15.56
C LEU A 58 1.50 -13.38 16.53
N ALA A 59 1.19 -13.87 17.72
CA ALA A 59 2.21 -14.38 18.65
C ALA A 59 2.86 -15.67 18.11
N GLU A 60 2.05 -16.59 17.60
CA GLU A 60 2.51 -17.90 17.09
C GLU A 60 3.47 -17.76 15.91
N VAL A 61 3.22 -16.80 15.02
CA VAL A 61 4.11 -16.51 13.89
C VAL A 61 5.38 -15.75 14.29
N GLY A 62 5.54 -15.37 15.56
CA GLY A 62 6.73 -14.68 16.02
C GLY A 62 6.77 -13.20 15.61
N THR A 63 5.64 -12.51 15.58
CA THR A 63 5.53 -11.09 15.19
C THR A 63 6.48 -10.16 15.95
N ALA A 64 6.86 -10.50 17.19
CA ALA A 64 7.80 -9.70 17.99
C ALA A 64 9.20 -9.53 17.39
N ARG A 65 9.62 -10.42 16.47
CA ARG A 65 10.90 -10.32 15.76
C ARG A 65 10.76 -9.70 14.36
N ALA A 66 9.54 -9.39 13.93
CA ALA A 66 9.28 -8.86 12.59
C ALA A 66 9.81 -7.44 12.46
N ASP A 67 10.56 -7.20 11.40
CA ASP A 67 11.02 -5.86 11.04
C ASP A 67 9.85 -5.03 10.50
N MET A 68 8.88 -5.69 9.87
CA MET A 68 7.73 -5.06 9.25
C MET A 68 6.50 -5.97 9.22
N LEU A 69 5.32 -5.38 9.39
CA LEU A 69 4.04 -6.02 9.10
C LEU A 69 3.28 -5.22 8.03
N ILE A 70 2.85 -5.91 6.98
CA ILE A 70 2.13 -5.33 5.83
C ILE A 70 0.74 -5.96 5.74
N ALA A 71 -0.30 -5.21 6.05
CA ALA A 71 -1.68 -5.68 6.00
C ALA A 71 -2.35 -5.27 4.67
N VAL A 72 -2.67 -6.28 3.85
CA VAL A 72 -3.18 -6.13 2.47
C VAL A 72 -4.46 -6.95 2.25
N THR A 73 -5.21 -7.19 3.32
CA THR A 73 -6.49 -7.89 3.27
C THR A 73 -7.53 -7.07 2.49
N GLY A 74 -8.65 -7.74 2.16
CA GLY A 74 -9.80 -7.12 1.50
C GLY A 74 -10.59 -6.15 2.35
N ASP A 75 -10.25 -5.95 3.61
CA ASP A 75 -11.01 -5.14 4.55
C ASP A 75 -10.08 -4.13 5.24
N ASP A 76 -10.49 -2.86 5.24
CA ASP A 76 -9.65 -1.78 5.77
C ASP A 76 -9.56 -1.91 7.30
N GLU A 77 -10.66 -2.27 7.96
CA GLU A 77 -10.76 -2.48 9.40
C GLU A 77 -9.85 -3.64 9.85
N ASP A 78 -9.81 -4.76 9.12
CA ASP A 78 -8.86 -5.85 9.38
C ASP A 78 -7.41 -5.36 9.26
N ASN A 79 -7.11 -4.55 8.23
CA ASN A 79 -5.76 -4.03 8.04
C ASN A 79 -5.33 -3.10 9.18
N LEU A 80 -6.25 -2.25 9.65
CA LEU A 80 -6.02 -1.39 10.80
C LEU A 80 -5.73 -2.22 12.05
N VAL A 81 -6.58 -3.19 12.38
CA VAL A 81 -6.44 -4.00 13.58
C VAL A 81 -5.14 -4.80 13.55
N ALA A 82 -4.80 -5.45 12.43
CA ALA A 82 -3.56 -6.19 12.29
C ALA A 82 -2.34 -5.29 12.54
N CYS A 83 -2.29 -4.09 11.93
CA CYS A 83 -1.22 -3.13 12.17
C CYS A 83 -1.18 -2.64 13.62
N GLN A 84 -2.33 -2.36 14.25
CA GLN A 84 -2.40 -1.94 15.65
C GLN A 84 -1.88 -2.99 16.61
N VAL A 85 -2.30 -4.25 16.44
CA VAL A 85 -1.84 -5.35 17.29
C VAL A 85 -0.34 -5.56 17.10
N ALA A 86 0.16 -5.55 15.86
CA ALA A 86 1.58 -5.64 15.56
C ALA A 86 2.40 -4.52 16.25
N LYS A 87 1.95 -3.27 16.11
CA LYS A 87 2.63 -2.09 16.64
C LYS A 87 2.63 -2.07 18.17
N HIS A 88 1.46 -2.22 18.79
CA HIS A 88 1.29 -1.98 20.22
C HIS A 88 1.55 -3.20 21.10
N LYS A 89 1.30 -4.42 20.60
CA LYS A 89 1.51 -5.64 21.38
C LYS A 89 2.87 -6.28 21.13
N PHE A 90 3.38 -6.17 19.90
CA PHE A 90 4.61 -6.84 19.49
C PHE A 90 5.75 -5.87 19.19
N ASN A 91 5.52 -4.56 19.30
CA ASN A 91 6.52 -3.51 19.04
C ASN A 91 7.16 -3.61 17.65
N VAL A 92 6.38 -4.06 16.64
CA VAL A 92 6.88 -4.11 15.26
C VAL A 92 7.28 -2.70 14.83
N PRO A 93 8.54 -2.48 14.38
CA PRO A 93 9.04 -1.14 14.12
C PRO A 93 8.24 -0.40 13.05
N ARG A 94 7.79 -1.11 12.01
CA ARG A 94 7.14 -0.52 10.84
C ARG A 94 5.90 -1.30 10.41
N THR A 95 4.80 -0.60 10.22
CA THR A 95 3.51 -1.15 9.79
C THR A 95 3.01 -0.46 8.53
N ILE A 96 2.51 -1.25 7.58
CA ILE A 96 1.97 -0.74 6.31
C ILE A 96 0.55 -1.31 6.13
N ALA A 97 -0.43 -0.44 5.93
CA ALA A 97 -1.81 -0.87 5.67
C ALA A 97 -2.27 -0.46 4.28
N ARG A 98 -2.86 -1.41 3.54
CA ARG A 98 -3.63 -1.10 2.33
C ARG A 98 -4.98 -0.51 2.71
N LEU A 99 -5.38 0.53 1.99
CA LEU A 99 -6.68 1.17 2.09
C LEU A 99 -7.42 1.08 0.77
N ARG A 100 -8.71 0.72 0.84
CA ARG A 100 -9.66 0.88 -0.25
C ARG A 100 -10.38 2.22 -0.16
N ASN A 101 -10.72 2.68 1.05
CA ASN A 101 -11.34 3.99 1.23
C ASN A 101 -10.28 5.07 1.55
N PRO A 102 -9.94 5.95 0.60
CA PRO A 102 -8.92 6.98 0.82
C PRO A 102 -9.28 7.98 1.93
N GLN A 103 -10.57 8.18 2.21
CA GLN A 103 -11.02 9.12 3.25
C GLN A 103 -10.57 8.68 4.66
N ARG A 104 -10.18 7.42 4.84
CA ARG A 104 -9.74 6.84 6.12
C ARG A 104 -8.25 7.01 6.38
N GLU A 105 -7.47 7.51 5.43
CA GLU A 105 -6.01 7.57 5.52
C GLU A 105 -5.53 8.33 6.78
N ASN A 106 -6.11 9.51 7.03
CA ASN A 106 -5.78 10.33 8.20
C ASN A 106 -6.12 9.64 9.52
N LEU A 107 -7.18 8.84 9.55
CA LEU A 107 -7.56 8.07 10.74
C LEU A 107 -6.53 6.98 11.02
N PHE A 108 -6.09 6.24 10.01
CA PHE A 108 -5.11 5.15 10.16
C PHE A 108 -3.78 5.66 10.71
N LYS A 109 -3.29 6.76 10.16
CA LYS A 109 -2.06 7.41 10.65
C LYS A 109 -2.20 7.85 12.10
N LYS A 110 -3.31 8.50 12.47
CA LYS A 110 -3.59 8.92 13.86
C LYS A 110 -3.66 7.74 14.83
N LEU A 111 -4.12 6.59 14.37
CA LEU A 111 -4.20 5.40 15.20
C LEU A 111 -2.84 4.70 15.34
N GLY A 112 -1.82 5.02 14.53
CA GLY A 112 -0.46 4.49 14.70
C GLY A 112 0.00 3.54 13.60
N VAL A 113 -0.70 3.51 12.45
CA VAL A 113 -0.18 2.89 11.23
C VAL A 113 0.88 3.80 10.63
N ASP A 114 2.10 3.28 10.42
CA ASP A 114 3.24 4.10 9.96
C ASP A 114 3.09 4.53 8.50
N VAL A 115 2.59 3.64 7.64
CA VAL A 115 2.42 3.88 6.21
C VAL A 115 1.06 3.38 5.74
N THR A 116 0.38 4.20 4.96
CA THR A 116 -0.92 3.88 4.36
C THR A 116 -0.78 3.87 2.84
N VAL A 117 -1.32 2.85 2.18
CA VAL A 117 -1.32 2.73 0.71
C VAL A 117 -2.75 2.66 0.22
N SER A 118 -3.26 3.76 -0.33
CA SER A 118 -4.60 3.81 -0.94
C SER A 118 -4.55 3.28 -2.36
N SER A 119 -5.05 2.06 -2.58
CA SER A 119 -5.11 1.51 -3.94
C SER A 119 -6.05 2.32 -4.83
N THR A 120 -7.09 2.90 -4.25
CA THR A 120 -8.08 3.70 -4.99
C THR A 120 -7.48 5.01 -5.48
N ASN A 121 -6.70 5.72 -4.66
CA ASN A 121 -6.06 6.97 -5.10
C ASN A 121 -5.02 6.70 -6.17
N ILE A 122 -4.16 5.71 -5.97
CA ILE A 122 -3.10 5.36 -6.95
C ILE A 122 -3.72 5.04 -8.32
N ILE A 123 -4.80 4.25 -8.34
CA ILE A 123 -5.49 3.91 -9.59
C ILE A 123 -6.21 5.13 -10.17
N LEU A 124 -6.87 5.95 -9.33
CA LEU A 124 -7.58 7.14 -9.78
C LEU A 124 -6.62 8.14 -10.43
N GLU A 125 -5.50 8.44 -9.77
CA GLU A 125 -4.45 9.33 -10.29
C GLU A 125 -3.97 8.85 -11.66
N HIS A 126 -3.66 7.56 -11.81
CA HIS A 126 -3.26 6.99 -13.12
C HIS A 126 -4.36 7.03 -14.18
N ILE A 127 -5.64 6.88 -13.80
CA ILE A 127 -6.74 6.98 -14.76
C ILE A 127 -6.95 8.45 -15.17
N GLU A 128 -6.88 9.40 -14.23
CA GLU A 128 -7.02 10.83 -14.50
C GLU A 128 -5.95 11.35 -15.47
N GLU A 129 -4.73 10.79 -15.41
CA GLU A 129 -3.68 11.03 -16.42
C GLU A 129 -4.09 10.61 -17.84
N GLU A 130 -4.78 9.48 -17.98
CA GLU A 130 -5.21 8.94 -19.27
C GLU A 130 -6.51 9.55 -19.79
N VAL A 131 -7.33 10.15 -18.92
CA VAL A 131 -8.62 10.74 -19.30
C VAL A 131 -8.41 12.19 -19.78
N PRO A 132 -8.62 12.49 -21.07
CA PRO A 132 -8.38 13.82 -21.65
C PRO A 132 -9.54 14.77 -21.34
N THR A 133 -9.84 14.99 -20.06
CA THR A 133 -10.99 15.82 -19.63
C THR A 133 -10.59 17.18 -19.09
N HIS A 134 -9.36 17.34 -18.59
CA HIS A 134 -8.93 18.58 -17.98
C HIS A 134 -7.64 19.09 -18.66
N PRO A 135 -7.53 20.39 -18.95
CA PRO A 135 -6.27 20.98 -19.40
C PRO A 135 -5.17 20.89 -18.34
N LEU A 136 -5.52 20.52 -17.09
CA LEU A 136 -4.62 20.38 -15.96
C LEU A 136 -4.91 19.05 -15.24
N THR A 137 -3.90 18.18 -15.17
CA THR A 137 -3.91 16.85 -14.55
C THR A 137 -3.03 16.89 -13.32
N HIS A 138 -3.49 16.35 -12.19
CA HIS A 138 -2.69 16.27 -10.97
C HIS A 138 -1.87 14.97 -10.95
N LEU A 139 -0.54 15.07 -10.92
CA LEU A 139 0.36 13.91 -11.01
C LEU A 139 0.78 13.40 -9.63
N LEU A 140 1.14 14.31 -8.71
CA LEU A 140 1.71 13.93 -7.41
C LEU A 140 1.53 15.03 -6.36
N GLU A 141 1.15 14.64 -5.15
CA GLU A 141 1.15 15.52 -3.97
C GLU A 141 2.36 15.22 -3.06
N ILE A 142 3.18 16.22 -2.78
CA ILE A 142 4.27 16.17 -1.81
C ILE A 142 3.78 16.81 -0.51
N ARG A 143 2.98 16.04 0.24
CA ARG A 143 2.24 16.48 1.43
C ARG A 143 3.09 17.17 2.50
N ASP A 144 4.30 16.66 2.77
CA ASP A 144 5.19 17.21 3.80
C ASP A 144 5.67 18.65 3.50
N LYS A 145 5.51 19.12 2.26
CA LYS A 145 5.93 20.46 1.83
C LYS A 145 4.78 21.32 1.30
N GLY A 146 3.55 20.80 1.26
CA GLY A 146 2.43 21.48 0.60
C GLY A 146 2.70 21.80 -0.87
N LEU A 147 3.43 20.92 -1.56
CA LEU A 147 3.75 21.07 -2.98
C LEU A 147 2.96 20.05 -3.79
N GLU A 148 2.53 20.45 -4.98
CA GLU A 148 1.83 19.61 -5.94
C GLU A 148 2.56 19.64 -7.29
N ILE A 149 2.58 18.51 -7.97
CA ILE A 149 3.04 18.39 -9.35
C ILE A 149 1.81 18.21 -10.21
N VAL A 150 1.67 19.11 -11.19
CA VAL A 150 0.57 19.10 -12.15
C VAL A 150 1.12 19.06 -13.57
N GLU A 151 0.49 18.29 -14.43
CA GLU A 151 0.68 18.30 -15.87
C GLU A 151 -0.36 19.22 -16.50
N VAL A 152 0.04 20.04 -17.48
CA VAL A 152 -0.88 20.87 -18.26
C VAL A 152 -0.76 20.51 -19.73
N LYS A 153 -1.85 20.05 -20.33
CA LYS A 153 -1.88 19.72 -21.76
C LYS A 153 -2.21 20.97 -22.57
N ILE A 154 -1.22 21.49 -23.30
CA ILE A 154 -1.39 22.66 -24.16
C ILE A 154 -2.11 22.24 -25.44
N SER A 155 -3.27 22.86 -25.71
CA SER A 155 -3.99 22.67 -26.98
C SER A 155 -3.13 23.13 -28.17
N PRO A 156 -3.19 22.47 -29.34
CA PRO A 156 -2.54 22.94 -30.57
C PRO A 156 -2.89 24.39 -30.93
N ASP A 157 -4.08 24.84 -30.55
CA ASP A 157 -4.60 26.19 -30.85
C ASP A 157 -4.12 27.26 -29.84
N SER A 158 -3.32 26.87 -28.84
CA SER A 158 -2.89 27.78 -27.77
C SER A 158 -1.84 28.77 -28.26
N THR A 159 -1.98 30.03 -27.82
CA THR A 159 -0.99 31.09 -28.08
C THR A 159 0.35 30.88 -27.37
N THR A 160 0.47 29.87 -26.51
CA THR A 160 1.72 29.46 -25.86
C THR A 160 2.51 28.40 -26.63
N VAL A 161 1.91 27.77 -27.65
CA VAL A 161 2.63 26.80 -28.50
C VAL A 161 3.80 27.51 -29.20
N GLY A 162 4.99 26.91 -29.12
CA GLY A 162 6.22 27.45 -29.72
C GLY A 162 6.95 28.53 -28.90
N LYS A 163 6.42 28.96 -27.76
CA LYS A 163 7.11 29.91 -26.87
C LYS A 163 8.10 29.17 -25.94
N PRO A 164 9.29 29.75 -25.68
CA PRO A 164 10.19 29.27 -24.63
C PRO A 164 9.53 29.31 -23.25
N VAL A 165 9.86 28.35 -22.37
CA VAL A 165 9.28 28.25 -21.02
C VAL A 165 9.41 29.56 -20.22
N LYS A 166 10.54 30.27 -20.36
CA LYS A 166 10.80 31.55 -19.68
C LYS A 166 9.82 32.69 -20.08
N GLU A 167 9.12 32.55 -21.21
CA GLU A 167 8.16 33.52 -21.73
C GLU A 167 6.72 33.15 -21.38
N LEU A 168 6.51 32.01 -20.71
CA LEU A 168 5.21 31.60 -20.21
C LEU A 168 4.92 32.32 -18.89
N SER A 169 3.71 32.83 -18.76
CA SER A 169 3.18 33.32 -17.48
C SER A 169 2.67 32.12 -16.68
N LEU A 170 3.59 31.46 -15.98
CA LEU A 170 3.28 30.42 -15.01
C LEU A 170 2.89 31.08 -13.67
N PRO A 171 1.99 30.48 -12.86
CA PRO A 171 1.72 30.89 -11.49
C PRO A 171 2.98 30.90 -10.60
#